data_AF-A0A2Z4L5N8-F1
#
_entry.id   AF-A0A2Z4L5N8-F1
#
_cell.length_a   1.000
_cell.length_b   1.000
_cell.length_c   1.000
_cell.angle_alpha   90.00
_cell.angle_beta   90.00
_cell.angle_gamma   90.00
#
_symmetry.space_group_name_H-M   'P 1'
#
loop_
_entity.id
_entity.type
_entity.pdbx_description
1 polymer ?
#
loop_
_entity_poly.entity_id
_entity_poly.type
_entity_poly.pdbx_seq_one_letter_code
_entity_poly.pdbx_strand_id
1 'polypeptide(L)'
;MSNNNYVQRENFIAEVYHNDDDDELINTKEILKEKYDYICKSIKDEGYTLENPECNLFKELLYDDNVVGFVTYDYTKGVGDFSLNEIYVLPEYRGNKYFISELEYMLMSGSTVSIYEPTHRIIEILLQNDLARKIDDNLVVSSISLDIDEDKSECTVSDHELTDNMIHSCNLYDLNISACILLEDISSEDTNIIHYSRCLDDDNKYYSAGSIRENIDDEYFENIKNSIIENHEEYVQTLIELEDNKPTADFDIDDIIGRPPKLSEYLEGLIAEKLVTKQRALDIQAQMIEEYDNGLILPESLLKRLEYLSMEELINEDKEAEGFDSSAFDMKCPYCEFPTTPINKTCDVCGFKLDNDMTLNAAILEEIEDELRENIKEMKKDGLSDAEIIDITKEFGDEMSTGSPHDEEIKTMLLEFVESELKK
;
A
#
# COMPACT_ATOMS: atom_id res chain seq x y z
N MET A 1 6.27 -35.12 25.15
CA MET A 1 6.06 -33.73 25.55
C MET A 1 7.33 -33.28 26.24
N SER A 2 8.24 -32.67 25.49
CA SER A 2 9.42 -32.00 26.04
C SER A 2 8.93 -30.78 26.82
N ASN A 3 9.37 -30.63 28.07
CA ASN A 3 9.18 -29.39 28.84
C ASN A 3 9.98 -28.28 28.15
N ASN A 4 9.38 -27.59 27.19
CA ASN A 4 9.90 -26.30 26.76
C ASN A 4 9.50 -25.30 27.85
N ASN A 5 10.50 -24.70 28.52
CA ASN A 5 10.27 -23.57 29.41
C ASN A 5 9.98 -22.35 28.52
N TYR A 6 8.72 -22.20 28.09
CA TYR A 6 8.27 -20.98 27.43
C TYR A 6 8.40 -19.80 28.39
N VAL A 7 8.72 -18.62 27.86
CA VAL A 7 8.59 -17.37 28.63
C VAL A 7 7.10 -17.09 28.79
N GLN A 8 6.65 -16.87 30.03
CA GLN A 8 5.25 -16.59 30.35
C GLN A 8 5.10 -15.15 30.85
N ARG A 9 4.11 -14.41 30.34
CA ARG A 9 3.83 -13.01 30.70
C ARG A 9 2.81 -12.95 31.84
N GLU A 10 3.24 -12.42 33.00
CA GLU A 10 2.39 -12.36 34.20
C GLU A 10 1.16 -11.44 34.05
N ASN A 11 1.20 -10.50 33.11
CA ASN A 11 0.16 -9.49 32.91
C ASN A 11 -0.64 -9.67 31.61
N PHE A 12 -0.50 -10.81 30.91
CA PHE A 12 -1.18 -11.07 29.63
C PHE A 12 -0.78 -10.09 28.49
N ILE A 13 0.23 -9.25 28.72
CA ILE A 13 0.67 -8.20 27.79
C ILE A 13 1.99 -8.63 27.14
N ALA A 14 2.02 -8.58 25.81
CA ALA A 14 3.22 -8.79 25.01
C ALA A 14 4.23 -7.68 25.32
N GLU A 15 5.51 -8.04 25.52
CA GLU A 15 6.56 -7.02 25.53
C GLU A 15 6.82 -6.52 24.10
N VAL A 16 7.03 -5.21 24.01
CA VAL A 16 7.45 -4.52 22.81
C VAL A 16 8.81 -3.90 23.11
N TYR A 17 9.80 -4.20 22.27
CA TYR A 17 11.11 -3.57 22.30
C TYR A 17 11.18 -2.61 21.13
N HIS A 18 11.54 -1.37 21.43
CA HIS A 18 11.80 -0.31 20.45
C HIS A 18 13.01 0.48 20.96
N ASN A 19 13.77 1.07 20.04
CA ASN A 19 14.80 2.03 20.40
C ASN A 19 14.26 3.43 20.15
N ASP A 20 14.40 4.30 21.16
CA ASP A 20 13.93 5.67 21.07
C ASP A 20 14.90 6.56 20.28
N ASP A 21 16.16 6.13 20.10
CA ASP A 21 17.16 6.81 19.26
C ASP A 21 16.99 6.41 17.78
N ASP A 22 16.82 7.42 16.91
CA ASP A 22 16.49 7.25 15.49
C ASP A 22 17.57 6.53 14.67
N ASP A 23 18.82 6.54 15.16
CA ASP A 23 19.98 5.98 14.45
C ASP A 23 20.34 4.54 14.88
N GLU A 24 19.67 3.97 15.88
CA GLU A 24 20.06 2.66 16.45
C GLU A 24 18.97 1.59 16.29
N LEU A 25 19.11 0.77 15.24
CA LEU A 25 18.29 -0.42 15.01
C LEU A 25 18.52 -1.50 16.08
N ILE A 26 17.46 -2.22 16.42
CA ILE A 26 17.53 -3.36 17.33
C ILE A 26 17.84 -4.64 16.55
N ASN A 27 18.70 -5.48 17.12
CA ASN A 27 19.03 -6.78 16.53
C ASN A 27 18.14 -7.91 17.08
N THR A 28 17.22 -8.39 16.26
CA THR A 28 16.32 -9.52 16.52
C THR A 28 17.10 -10.79 16.92
N LYS A 29 18.23 -11.07 16.27
CA LYS A 29 19.04 -12.26 16.58
C LYS A 29 19.64 -12.18 17.99
N GLU A 30 19.91 -10.98 18.51
CA GLU A 30 20.40 -10.78 19.88
C GLU A 30 19.27 -10.96 20.89
N ILE A 31 18.12 -10.32 20.69
CA ILE A 31 16.93 -10.50 21.53
C ILE A 31 16.59 -12.00 21.68
N LEU A 32 16.53 -12.72 20.56
CA LEU A 32 16.17 -14.15 20.57
C LEU A 32 17.17 -15.00 21.34
N LYS A 33 18.48 -14.70 21.26
CA LYS A 33 19.52 -15.43 22.00
C LYS A 33 19.49 -15.14 23.49
N GLU A 34 19.15 -13.92 23.88
CA GLU A 34 19.15 -13.52 25.29
C GLU A 34 17.91 -14.00 26.03
N LYS A 35 16.75 -13.99 25.35
CA LYS A 35 15.44 -14.12 26.00
C LYS A 35 14.63 -15.33 25.55
N TYR A 36 14.85 -15.83 24.33
CA TYR A 36 13.97 -16.82 23.69
C TYR A 36 14.73 -17.99 23.05
N ASP A 37 15.59 -18.65 23.83
CA ASP A 37 16.42 -19.78 23.40
C ASP A 37 15.65 -20.87 22.63
N TYR A 38 14.40 -21.14 23.02
CA TYR A 38 13.56 -22.16 22.39
C TYR A 38 13.07 -21.75 20.99
N ILE A 39 12.77 -20.47 20.75
CA ILE A 39 12.47 -19.93 19.41
C ILE A 39 13.74 -19.98 18.56
N CYS A 40 14.86 -19.54 19.12
CA CYS A 40 16.18 -19.59 18.48
C CYS A 40 16.55 -21.02 18.03
N LYS A 41 16.23 -22.02 18.86
CA LYS A 41 16.42 -23.44 18.53
C LYS A 41 15.48 -23.89 17.42
N SER A 42 14.19 -23.53 17.48
CA SER A 42 13.20 -23.92 16.48
C SER A 42 13.55 -23.37 15.09
N ILE A 43 13.95 -22.10 15.00
CA ILE A 43 14.47 -21.47 13.76
C ILE A 43 15.60 -22.31 13.15
N LYS A 44 16.58 -22.72 13.98
CA LYS A 44 17.70 -23.56 13.53
C LYS A 44 17.27 -24.96 13.12
N ASP A 45 16.37 -25.59 13.87
CA ASP A 45 15.88 -26.95 13.61
C ASP A 45 15.09 -27.01 12.28
N GLU A 46 14.39 -25.94 11.92
CA GLU A 46 13.66 -25.80 10.65
C GLU A 46 14.55 -25.38 9.47
N GLY A 47 15.72 -24.81 9.78
CA GLY A 47 16.55 -24.12 8.80
C GLY A 47 15.83 -22.90 8.22
N TYR A 48 15.18 -22.11 9.08
CA TYR A 48 14.61 -20.81 8.75
C TYR A 48 15.72 -19.75 8.78
N THR A 49 15.79 -18.91 7.75
CA THR A 49 16.71 -17.78 7.66
C THR A 49 15.97 -16.51 8.08
N LEU A 50 16.53 -15.77 9.03
CA LEU A 50 16.10 -14.40 9.33
C LEU A 50 16.82 -13.48 8.33
N GLU A 51 16.09 -13.06 7.31
CA GLU A 51 16.56 -12.26 6.18
C GLU A 51 16.93 -10.86 6.67
N ASN A 52 16.06 -10.26 7.50
CA ASN A 52 16.20 -8.89 7.98
C ASN A 52 16.24 -8.86 9.52
N PRO A 53 17.43 -9.06 10.14
CA PRO A 53 17.54 -9.19 11.60
C PRO A 53 17.56 -7.85 12.34
N GLU A 54 17.73 -6.73 11.64
CA GLU A 54 17.72 -5.39 12.22
C GLU A 54 16.31 -4.81 12.04
N CYS A 55 15.81 -4.11 13.06
CA CYS A 55 14.46 -3.55 13.05
C CYS A 55 14.31 -2.37 14.02
N ASN A 56 13.33 -1.50 13.78
CA ASN A 56 12.96 -0.46 14.75
C ASN A 56 12.08 -0.99 15.91
N LEU A 57 11.27 -2.02 15.65
CA LEU A 57 10.32 -2.56 16.61
C LEU A 57 10.35 -4.09 16.60
N PHE A 58 10.46 -4.70 17.78
CA PHE A 58 10.23 -6.13 18.01
C PHE A 58 9.04 -6.29 18.95
N LYS A 59 8.07 -7.10 18.55
CA LYS A 59 6.89 -7.41 19.36
C LYS A 59 6.74 -8.92 19.53
N GLU A 60 6.42 -9.34 20.76
CA GLU A 60 6.12 -10.74 21.05
C GLU A 60 4.74 -11.18 20.53
N LEU A 61 4.64 -12.44 20.11
CA LEU A 61 3.37 -13.10 19.84
C LEU A 61 3.06 -14.08 20.98
N LEU A 62 1.87 -13.95 21.58
CA LEU A 62 1.46 -14.72 22.76
C LEU A 62 0.39 -15.78 22.43
N TYR A 63 0.50 -16.96 23.07
CA TYR A 63 -0.56 -17.97 23.16
C TYR A 63 -0.72 -18.43 24.61
N ASP A 64 -1.91 -18.25 25.19
CA ASP A 64 -2.17 -18.57 26.61
C ASP A 64 -1.03 -18.05 27.51
N ASP A 65 -0.67 -16.77 27.34
CA ASP A 65 0.39 -16.03 28.04
C ASP A 65 1.82 -16.47 27.76
N ASN A 66 2.01 -17.50 26.95
CA ASN A 66 3.34 -17.96 26.56
C ASN A 66 3.78 -17.24 25.30
N VAL A 67 5.04 -16.81 25.26
CA VAL A 67 5.64 -16.24 24.06
C VAL A 67 5.90 -17.38 23.07
N VAL A 68 5.20 -17.37 21.93
CA VAL A 68 5.25 -18.43 20.91
C VAL A 68 5.84 -17.99 19.58
N GLY A 69 6.21 -16.72 19.48
CA GLY A 69 6.73 -16.12 18.27
C GLY A 69 7.03 -14.65 18.46
N PHE A 70 7.32 -13.99 17.35
CA PHE A 70 7.55 -12.56 17.31
C PHE A 70 7.17 -12.02 15.93
N VAL A 71 6.99 -10.70 15.87
CA VAL A 71 6.90 -9.91 14.65
C VAL A 71 7.81 -8.69 14.81
N THR A 72 8.42 -8.25 13.71
CA THR A 72 9.27 -7.06 13.68
C THR A 72 8.84 -6.10 12.60
N TYR A 73 9.03 -4.81 12.87
CA TYR A 73 8.72 -3.73 11.96
C TYR A 73 9.84 -2.73 11.85
N ASP A 74 9.98 -2.17 10.65
CA ASP A 74 10.53 -0.85 10.46
C ASP A 74 9.39 0.16 10.34
N TYR A 75 9.60 1.37 10.83
CA TYR A 75 8.58 2.41 10.76
C TYR A 75 9.20 3.79 10.71
N THR A 76 8.54 4.68 9.99
CA THR A 76 8.88 6.11 10.00
C THR A 76 8.11 6.78 11.14
N LYS A 77 8.84 7.35 12.11
CA LYS A 77 8.21 8.07 13.23
C LYS A 77 7.34 9.21 12.69
N GLY A 78 6.11 9.32 13.21
CA GLY A 78 5.18 10.42 12.91
C GLY A 78 4.29 10.25 11.69
N VAL A 79 4.56 9.27 10.80
CA VAL A 79 3.72 9.02 9.62
C VAL A 79 2.78 7.83 9.82
N GLY A 80 3.07 6.92 10.78
CA GLY A 80 2.20 5.76 11.06
C GLY A 80 2.24 4.69 9.97
N ASP A 81 3.35 4.65 9.24
CA ASP A 81 3.64 3.66 8.21
C ASP A 81 4.57 2.60 8.80
N PHE A 82 4.14 1.34 8.73
CA PHE A 82 4.85 0.20 9.27
C PHE A 82 5.18 -0.79 8.16
N SER A 83 6.46 -1.08 7.97
CA SER A 83 6.89 -2.18 7.10
C SER A 83 7.14 -3.42 7.94
N LEU A 84 6.37 -4.48 7.69
CA LEU A 84 6.54 -5.77 8.37
C LEU A 84 7.76 -6.47 7.79
N ASN A 85 8.83 -6.56 8.59
CA ASN A 85 10.10 -7.15 8.16
C ASN A 85 10.12 -8.66 8.30
N GLU A 86 9.71 -9.15 9.48
CA GLU A 86 9.79 -10.57 9.81
C GLU A 86 8.66 -10.95 10.74
N ILE A 87 8.09 -12.13 10.48
CA ILE A 87 7.18 -12.78 11.42
C ILE A 87 7.57 -14.24 11.56
N TYR A 88 7.78 -14.66 12.81
CA TYR A 88 8.05 -16.05 13.11
C TYR A 88 7.14 -16.56 14.21
N VAL A 89 6.50 -17.70 13.93
CA VAL A 89 5.69 -18.44 14.88
C VAL A 89 6.21 -19.86 14.95
N LEU A 90 6.37 -20.37 16.16
CA LEU A 90 6.71 -21.76 16.43
C LEU A 90 5.77 -22.73 15.67
N PRO A 91 6.29 -23.82 15.08
CA PRO A 91 5.53 -24.71 14.19
C PRO A 91 4.19 -25.17 14.73
N GLU A 92 4.14 -25.56 16.00
CA GLU A 92 2.94 -26.07 16.66
C GLU A 92 1.83 -25.01 16.85
N TYR A 93 2.16 -23.71 16.72
CA TYR A 93 1.21 -22.60 16.88
C TYR A 93 0.82 -21.91 15.56
N ARG A 94 1.40 -22.28 14.41
CA ARG A 94 1.13 -21.63 13.10
C ARG A 94 -0.32 -21.70 12.64
N GLY A 95 -1.11 -22.66 13.14
CA GLY A 95 -2.53 -22.79 12.82
C GLY A 95 -3.43 -21.69 13.41
N ASN A 96 -2.90 -20.78 14.24
CA ASN A 96 -3.67 -19.75 14.93
C ASN A 96 -3.72 -18.40 14.18
N LYS A 97 -3.36 -18.35 12.88
CA LYS A 97 -3.50 -17.16 12.02
C LYS A 97 -2.80 -15.87 12.48
N TYR A 98 -1.73 -15.94 13.28
CA TYR A 98 -1.04 -14.76 13.82
C TYR A 98 -0.70 -13.69 12.79
N PHE A 99 -0.21 -14.07 11.60
CA PHE A 99 0.14 -13.10 10.56
C PHE A 99 -1.06 -12.25 10.13
N ILE A 100 -2.19 -12.90 9.82
CA ILE A 100 -3.40 -12.18 9.40
C ILE A 100 -3.98 -11.38 10.55
N SER A 101 -4.03 -11.93 11.77
CA SER A 101 -4.54 -11.20 12.92
C SER A 101 -3.70 -9.97 13.27
N GLU A 102 -2.39 -10.03 13.04
CA GLU A 102 -1.51 -8.89 13.22
C GLU A 102 -1.72 -7.84 12.13
N LEU A 103 -1.83 -8.23 10.86
CA LEU A 103 -2.16 -7.31 9.77
C LEU A 103 -3.52 -6.64 9.97
N GLU A 104 -4.56 -7.42 10.29
CA GLU A 104 -5.91 -6.91 10.60
C GLU A 104 -5.87 -5.90 11.76
N TYR A 105 -5.12 -6.20 12.81
CA TYR A 105 -4.96 -5.29 13.94
C TYR A 105 -4.35 -3.95 13.52
N MET A 106 -3.28 -3.98 12.72
CA MET A 106 -2.61 -2.76 12.23
C MET A 106 -3.51 -1.93 11.29
N LEU A 107 -4.24 -2.60 10.38
CA LEU A 107 -5.17 -1.92 9.48
C LEU A 107 -6.34 -1.31 10.26
N MET A 108 -6.90 -2.04 11.23
CA MET A 108 -7.97 -1.53 12.09
C MET A 108 -7.50 -0.40 13.03
N SER A 109 -6.21 -0.26 13.34
CA SER A 109 -5.71 0.93 14.04
C SER A 109 -5.55 2.15 13.14
N GLY A 110 -5.86 2.03 11.83
CA GLY A 110 -5.68 3.11 10.85
C GLY A 110 -4.22 3.29 10.42
N SER A 111 -3.37 2.30 10.69
CA SER A 111 -1.97 2.32 10.26
C SER A 111 -1.84 1.92 8.79
N THR A 112 -0.91 2.53 8.08
CA THR A 112 -0.49 2.04 6.76
C THR A 112 0.47 0.90 7.01
N VAL A 113 0.24 -0.26 6.38
CA VAL A 113 1.15 -1.40 6.51
C VAL A 113 1.62 -1.86 5.14
N SER A 114 2.92 -2.09 5.04
CA SER A 114 3.57 -2.79 3.94
C SER A 114 4.26 -4.06 4.44
N ILE A 115 4.68 -4.93 3.53
CA ILE A 115 5.44 -6.13 3.84
C ILE A 115 6.77 -6.04 3.10
N TYR A 116 7.87 -6.07 3.84
CA TYR A 116 9.21 -6.01 3.28
C TYR A 116 9.65 -7.37 2.73
N GLU A 117 9.98 -7.43 1.44
CA GLU A 117 10.42 -8.65 0.76
C GLU A 117 9.58 -9.90 1.12
N PRO A 118 8.28 -9.93 0.82
CA PRO A 118 7.41 -11.06 1.13
C PRO A 118 7.87 -12.35 0.40
N THR A 119 7.88 -13.46 1.13
CA THR A 119 7.99 -14.81 0.52
C THR A 119 6.72 -15.18 -0.24
N HIS A 120 6.82 -16.11 -1.18
CA HIS A 120 5.67 -16.67 -1.91
C HIS A 120 4.58 -17.14 -0.95
N ARG A 121 4.99 -17.76 0.16
CA ARG A 121 4.07 -18.26 1.18
C ARG A 121 3.26 -17.15 1.85
N ILE A 122 3.84 -15.97 2.06
CA ILE A 122 3.11 -14.81 2.58
C ILE A 122 2.06 -14.37 1.57
N ILE A 123 2.40 -14.30 0.29
CA ILE A 123 1.45 -13.96 -0.79
C ILE A 123 0.29 -14.97 -0.86
N GLU A 124 0.57 -16.26 -0.75
CA GLU A 124 -0.48 -17.30 -0.66
C GLU A 124 -1.39 -17.12 0.56
N ILE A 125 -0.86 -16.62 1.68
CA ILE A 125 -1.69 -16.31 2.86
C ILE A 125 -2.57 -15.08 2.59
N LEU A 126 -2.06 -14.04 1.91
CA LEU A 126 -2.87 -12.88 1.51
C LEU A 126 -4.00 -13.29 0.55
N LEU A 127 -3.71 -14.14 -0.44
CA LEU A 127 -4.70 -14.71 -1.35
C LEU A 127 -5.80 -15.49 -0.60
N GLN A 128 -5.45 -16.24 0.44
CA GLN A 128 -6.41 -17.04 1.22
C GLN A 128 -7.31 -16.22 2.14
N ASN A 129 -7.02 -14.93 2.35
CA ASN A 129 -7.77 -14.05 3.24
C ASN A 129 -8.27 -12.80 2.51
N ASP A 130 -8.41 -12.88 1.18
CA ASP A 130 -8.98 -11.83 0.33
C ASP A 130 -8.26 -10.47 0.40
N LEU A 131 -6.97 -10.47 0.79
CA LEU A 131 -6.10 -9.28 0.78
C LEU A 131 -5.27 -9.17 -0.51
N ALA A 132 -5.27 -10.23 -1.32
CA ALA A 132 -4.67 -10.27 -2.63
C ALA A 132 -5.55 -11.10 -3.58
N ARG A 133 -5.37 -10.91 -4.89
CA ARG A 133 -6.09 -11.65 -5.94
C ARG A 133 -5.16 -11.96 -7.11
N LYS A 134 -5.35 -13.12 -7.73
CA LYS A 134 -4.71 -13.45 -9.01
C LYS A 134 -5.39 -12.69 -10.15
N ILE A 135 -4.58 -12.02 -10.96
CA ILE A 135 -5.02 -11.40 -12.23
C ILE A 135 -4.62 -12.24 -13.44
N ASP A 136 -3.66 -13.15 -13.26
CA ASP A 136 -3.21 -14.13 -14.24
C ASP A 136 -2.80 -15.42 -13.49
N ASP A 137 -2.35 -16.45 -14.21
CA ASP A 137 -1.91 -17.73 -13.65
C ASP A 137 -0.86 -17.53 -12.53
N ASN A 138 0.09 -16.63 -12.78
CA ASN A 138 1.22 -16.35 -11.90
C ASN A 138 1.21 -14.95 -11.28
N LEU A 139 0.50 -13.99 -11.87
CA LEU A 139 0.49 -12.61 -11.39
C LEU A 139 -0.58 -12.42 -10.32
N VAL A 140 -0.15 -11.86 -9.19
CA VAL A 140 -0.96 -11.57 -8.01
C VAL A 140 -0.87 -10.10 -7.71
N VAL A 141 -2.03 -9.52 -7.42
CA VAL A 141 -2.17 -8.15 -6.99
C VAL A 141 -2.55 -8.13 -5.52
N SER A 142 -1.86 -7.32 -4.73
CA SER A 142 -2.02 -7.21 -3.29
C SER A 142 -2.49 -5.82 -2.91
N SER A 143 -3.48 -5.75 -2.02
CA SER A 143 -3.88 -4.48 -1.40
C SER A 143 -2.90 -4.00 -0.34
N ILE A 144 -2.09 -4.91 0.21
CA ILE A 144 -0.97 -4.57 1.09
C ILE A 144 0.23 -4.28 0.20
N SER A 145 0.84 -3.11 0.37
CA SER A 145 2.06 -2.73 -0.36
C SER A 145 3.19 -3.69 -0.04
N LEU A 146 3.99 -4.02 -1.05
CA LEU A 146 5.12 -4.94 -0.97
C LEU A 146 6.39 -4.14 -1.21
N ASP A 147 7.26 -4.07 -0.22
CA ASP A 147 8.49 -3.27 -0.31
C ASP A 147 9.63 -4.10 -0.88
N ILE A 148 10.41 -3.46 -1.75
CA ILE A 148 11.56 -4.02 -2.43
C ILE A 148 12.83 -3.34 -1.92
N ASP A 149 13.83 -4.15 -1.59
CA ASP A 149 15.18 -3.68 -1.32
C ASP A 149 15.87 -3.31 -2.64
N GLU A 150 16.19 -2.02 -2.82
CA GLU A 150 16.85 -1.51 -4.01
C GLU A 150 18.19 -2.20 -4.28
N ASP A 151 19.00 -2.40 -3.25
CA ASP A 151 20.35 -2.99 -3.31
C ASP A 151 20.30 -4.48 -3.71
N LYS A 152 19.13 -5.11 -3.57
CA LYS A 152 18.91 -6.53 -3.83
C LYS A 152 17.87 -6.76 -4.93
N SER A 153 17.50 -5.74 -5.67
CA SER A 153 16.63 -5.85 -6.84
C SER A 153 17.42 -6.24 -8.09
N GLU A 154 16.75 -6.90 -9.02
CA GLU A 154 17.25 -7.20 -10.37
C GLU A 154 16.40 -6.44 -11.39
N CYS A 155 17.00 -6.00 -12.51
CA CYS A 155 16.30 -5.28 -13.57
C CYS A 155 16.45 -5.98 -14.92
N THR A 156 15.40 -5.93 -15.76
CA THR A 156 15.43 -6.41 -17.14
C THR A 156 16.38 -5.59 -18.04
N VAL A 157 16.58 -4.31 -17.73
CA VAL A 157 17.46 -3.42 -18.47
C VAL A 157 18.78 -3.25 -17.73
N SER A 158 19.88 -3.63 -18.39
CA SER A 158 21.22 -3.46 -17.82
C SER A 158 21.51 -1.99 -17.52
N ASP A 159 22.16 -1.72 -16.38
CA ASP A 159 22.52 -0.39 -15.89
C ASP A 159 21.32 0.52 -15.53
N HIS A 160 20.10 -0.04 -15.43
CA HIS A 160 18.94 0.62 -14.86
C HIS A 160 18.75 0.14 -13.41
N GLU A 161 19.01 1.02 -12.45
CA GLU A 161 18.95 0.71 -11.01
C GLU A 161 17.86 1.55 -10.35
N LEU A 162 17.28 1.02 -9.30
CA LEU A 162 16.42 1.78 -8.40
C LEU A 162 17.25 2.84 -7.67
N THR A 163 16.64 3.99 -7.37
CA THR A 163 17.36 5.13 -6.78
C THR A 163 17.39 5.08 -5.25
N ASP A 164 18.59 5.24 -4.67
CA ASP A 164 18.97 5.17 -3.23
C ASP A 164 18.19 6.00 -2.19
N ASN A 165 17.14 6.72 -2.59
CA ASN A 165 16.49 7.73 -1.74
C ASN A 165 14.98 7.49 -1.54
N MET A 166 14.44 6.36 -1.98
CA MET A 166 13.01 6.08 -1.90
C MET A 166 12.75 4.64 -1.44
N ILE A 167 11.71 4.46 -0.64
CA ILE A 167 11.15 3.12 -0.40
C ILE A 167 10.44 2.72 -1.69
N HIS A 168 10.90 1.63 -2.29
CA HIS A 168 10.32 1.11 -3.54
C HIS A 168 9.23 0.10 -3.19
N SER A 169 7.99 0.55 -3.19
CA SER A 169 6.83 -0.31 -2.92
C SER A 169 6.06 -0.62 -4.21
N CYS A 170 5.52 -1.83 -4.31
CA CYS A 170 4.61 -2.23 -5.38
C CYS A 170 3.42 -3.01 -4.84
N ASN A 171 2.46 -3.31 -5.72
CA ASN A 171 1.30 -4.14 -5.40
C ASN A 171 1.27 -5.44 -6.23
N LEU A 172 2.29 -5.70 -7.02
CA LEU A 172 2.34 -6.82 -7.96
C LEU A 172 3.38 -7.85 -7.52
N TYR A 173 2.99 -9.12 -7.56
CA TYR A 173 3.85 -10.25 -7.24
C TYR A 173 3.72 -11.34 -8.30
N ASP A 174 4.84 -11.92 -8.70
CA ASP A 174 4.91 -13.05 -9.61
C ASP A 174 5.20 -14.34 -8.84
N LEU A 175 4.22 -15.24 -8.79
CA LEU A 175 4.33 -16.53 -8.11
C LEU A 175 5.31 -17.52 -8.77
N ASN A 176 5.56 -17.38 -10.08
CA ASN A 176 6.43 -18.31 -10.80
C ASN A 176 7.90 -18.07 -10.45
N ILE A 177 8.33 -16.81 -10.44
CA ILE A 177 9.68 -16.45 -9.98
C ILE A 177 9.76 -16.09 -8.51
N SER A 178 8.63 -16.06 -7.80
CA SER A 178 8.51 -15.67 -6.39
C SER A 178 9.19 -14.32 -6.15
N ALA A 179 8.67 -13.28 -6.79
CA ALA A 179 9.25 -11.94 -6.75
C ALA A 179 8.17 -10.86 -6.68
N CYS A 180 8.43 -9.80 -5.93
CA CYS A 180 7.71 -8.54 -6.10
C CYS A 180 8.13 -7.93 -7.43
N ILE A 181 7.20 -7.33 -8.16
CA ILE A 181 7.41 -6.76 -9.49
C ILE A 181 7.11 -5.27 -9.43
N LEU A 182 8.09 -4.43 -9.77
CA LEU A 182 7.94 -3.00 -9.96
C LEU A 182 8.08 -2.69 -11.44
N LEU A 183 7.11 -1.96 -11.97
CA LEU A 183 7.01 -1.64 -13.39
C LEU A 183 7.42 -0.18 -13.59
N GLU A 184 8.44 0.05 -14.41
CA GLU A 184 8.86 1.38 -14.83
C GLU A 184 8.75 1.48 -16.36
N ASP A 185 8.14 2.56 -16.86
CA ASP A 185 8.05 2.85 -18.30
C ASP A 185 7.63 1.64 -19.18
N ILE A 186 6.56 0.95 -18.76
CA ILE A 186 6.02 -0.19 -19.50
C ILE A 186 5.01 0.22 -20.59
N SER A 187 4.59 1.49 -20.63
CA SER A 187 3.61 1.98 -21.62
C SER A 187 4.22 2.26 -22.99
N SER A 188 5.53 2.48 -23.08
CA SER A 188 6.20 2.65 -24.38
C SER A 188 6.41 1.30 -25.08
N GLU A 189 6.12 1.23 -26.38
CA GLU A 189 6.27 0.01 -27.17
C GLU A 189 7.71 -0.55 -27.13
N ASP A 190 8.71 0.33 -27.03
CA ASP A 190 10.14 -0.01 -27.12
C ASP A 190 10.83 -0.19 -25.76
N THR A 191 10.11 -0.04 -24.64
CA THR A 191 10.67 -0.13 -23.28
C THR A 191 9.92 -1.14 -22.43
N ASN A 192 10.67 -1.92 -21.65
CA ASN A 192 10.12 -2.87 -20.70
C ASN A 192 11.06 -2.93 -19.48
N ILE A 193 10.99 -1.90 -18.64
CA ILE A 193 11.84 -1.78 -17.45
C ILE A 193 11.07 -2.40 -16.29
N ILE A 194 11.45 -3.62 -15.92
CA ILE A 194 10.85 -4.34 -14.81
C ILE A 194 11.94 -4.61 -13.79
N HIS A 195 11.74 -4.08 -12.59
CA HIS A 195 12.52 -4.45 -11.42
C HIS A 195 11.82 -5.56 -10.66
N TYR A 196 12.58 -6.51 -10.16
CA TYR A 196 12.04 -7.62 -9.38
C TYR A 196 12.93 -7.94 -8.17
N SER A 197 12.28 -8.27 -7.06
CA SER A 197 12.97 -8.52 -5.80
C SER A 197 13.86 -9.77 -5.88
N ARG A 198 14.93 -9.82 -5.08
CA ARG A 198 15.76 -11.03 -4.93
C ARG A 198 14.95 -12.28 -4.59
N CYS A 199 15.55 -13.43 -4.87
CA CYS A 199 15.00 -14.73 -4.49
C CYS A 199 15.36 -15.07 -3.03
N LEU A 200 14.36 -15.30 -2.20
CA LEU A 200 14.55 -15.62 -0.77
C LEU A 200 14.86 -17.10 -0.54
N ASP A 201 15.48 -17.42 0.60
CA ASP A 201 15.88 -18.79 0.93
C ASP A 201 14.68 -19.75 1.00
N ASP A 202 13.55 -19.29 1.55
CA ASP A 202 12.32 -20.09 1.67
C ASP A 202 11.74 -20.41 0.28
N ASP A 203 11.73 -19.43 -0.61
CA ASP A 203 11.21 -19.56 -1.97
C ASP A 203 12.06 -20.52 -2.82
N ASN A 204 13.39 -20.44 -2.67
CA ASN A 204 14.30 -21.41 -3.25
C ASN A 204 14.04 -22.83 -2.74
N LYS A 205 13.83 -22.98 -1.43
CA LYS A 205 13.66 -24.29 -0.78
C LYS A 205 12.34 -24.98 -1.13
N TYR A 206 11.24 -24.23 -1.22
CA TYR A 206 9.90 -24.80 -1.36
C TYR A 206 9.27 -24.61 -2.75
N TYR A 207 9.71 -23.60 -3.50
CA TYR A 207 9.12 -23.24 -4.79
C TYR A 207 10.12 -23.32 -5.95
N SER A 208 11.40 -23.66 -5.69
CA SER A 208 12.46 -23.77 -6.69
C SER A 208 12.68 -22.47 -7.50
N ALA A 209 12.33 -21.33 -6.89
CA ALA A 209 12.30 -20.02 -7.56
C ALA A 209 13.64 -19.67 -8.22
N GLY A 210 14.78 -19.90 -7.56
CA GLY A 210 16.10 -19.65 -8.15
C GLY A 210 16.37 -20.47 -9.42
N SER A 211 15.96 -21.74 -9.46
CA SER A 211 16.10 -22.57 -10.67
C SER A 211 15.16 -22.14 -11.78
N ILE A 212 13.98 -21.60 -11.47
CA ILE A 212 13.06 -21.04 -12.46
C ILE A 212 13.66 -19.76 -13.05
N ARG A 213 14.17 -18.86 -12.18
CA ARG A 213 14.83 -17.60 -12.56
C ARG A 213 16.06 -17.79 -13.44
N GLU A 214 16.80 -18.89 -13.30
CA GLU A 214 17.91 -19.22 -14.22
C GLU A 214 17.47 -19.45 -15.68
N ASN A 215 16.17 -19.68 -15.92
CA ASN A 215 15.62 -20.02 -17.23
C ASN A 215 14.63 -18.98 -17.77
N ILE A 216 14.47 -17.83 -17.11
CA ILE A 216 13.67 -16.71 -17.65
C ILE A 216 14.48 -15.92 -18.67
N ASP A 217 13.80 -15.31 -19.62
CA ASP A 217 14.37 -14.50 -20.70
C ASP A 217 13.49 -13.28 -20.98
N ASP A 218 13.88 -12.46 -21.96
CA ASP A 218 13.13 -11.25 -22.32
C ASP A 218 11.66 -11.58 -22.73
N GLU A 219 11.42 -12.74 -23.36
CA GLU A 219 10.06 -13.17 -23.74
C GLU A 219 9.16 -13.35 -22.51
N TYR A 220 9.73 -13.83 -21.40
CA TYR A 220 9.01 -13.91 -20.12
C TYR A 220 8.49 -12.54 -19.65
N PHE A 221 9.36 -11.54 -19.64
CA PHE A 221 9.01 -10.19 -19.17
C PHE A 221 8.13 -9.42 -20.16
N GLU A 222 8.28 -9.66 -21.46
CA GLU A 222 7.33 -9.16 -22.46
C GLU A 222 5.93 -9.73 -22.25
N ASN A 223 5.81 -11.00 -21.86
CA ASN A 223 4.49 -11.58 -21.54
C ASN A 223 3.87 -10.94 -20.29
N ILE A 224 4.67 -10.60 -19.27
CA ILE A 224 4.19 -9.85 -18.09
C ILE A 224 3.67 -8.48 -18.52
N LYS A 225 4.48 -7.72 -19.28
CA LYS A 225 4.10 -6.41 -19.81
C LYS A 225 2.78 -6.48 -20.59
N ASN A 226 2.67 -7.41 -21.54
CA ASN A 226 1.47 -7.57 -22.36
C ASN A 226 0.25 -7.95 -21.51
N SER A 227 0.41 -8.88 -20.54
CA SER A 227 -0.69 -9.27 -19.64
C SER A 227 -1.22 -8.06 -18.84
N ILE A 228 -0.34 -7.18 -18.37
CA ILE A 228 -0.73 -5.99 -17.60
C ILE A 228 -1.38 -4.92 -18.48
N ILE A 229 -0.84 -4.67 -19.67
CA ILE A 229 -1.40 -3.68 -20.61
C ILE A 229 -2.77 -4.13 -21.11
N GLU A 230 -2.90 -5.40 -21.53
CA GLU A 230 -4.14 -5.95 -22.07
C GLU A 230 -5.27 -6.01 -21.02
N ASN A 231 -4.93 -6.15 -19.73
CA ASN A 231 -5.88 -6.30 -18.63
C ASN A 231 -5.82 -5.14 -17.62
N HIS A 232 -5.36 -3.95 -18.04
CA HIS A 232 -5.14 -2.80 -17.14
C HIS A 232 -6.39 -2.42 -16.34
N GLU A 233 -7.56 -2.39 -16.99
CA GLU A 233 -8.83 -2.06 -16.31
C GLU A 233 -9.16 -3.08 -15.21
N GLU A 234 -8.98 -4.38 -15.48
CA GLU A 234 -9.22 -5.45 -14.51
C GLU A 234 -8.23 -5.37 -13.35
N TYR A 235 -6.96 -5.02 -13.63
CA TYR A 235 -5.93 -4.77 -12.62
C TYR A 235 -6.34 -3.64 -11.67
N VAL A 236 -6.68 -2.48 -12.21
CA VAL A 236 -7.09 -1.30 -11.42
C VAL A 236 -8.36 -1.59 -10.63
N GLN A 237 -9.37 -2.19 -11.26
CA GLN A 237 -10.62 -2.55 -10.60
C GLN A 237 -10.39 -3.55 -9.47
N THR A 238 -9.50 -4.53 -9.67
CA THR A 238 -9.13 -5.49 -8.63
C THR A 238 -8.45 -4.82 -7.44
N LEU A 239 -7.56 -3.84 -7.67
CA LEU A 239 -6.95 -3.07 -6.58
C LEU A 239 -7.98 -2.30 -5.77
N ILE A 240 -8.88 -1.58 -6.44
CA ILE A 240 -9.96 -0.82 -5.79
C ILE A 240 -10.84 -1.76 -4.96
N GLU A 241 -11.23 -2.91 -5.51
CA GLU A 241 -12.03 -3.89 -4.77
C GLU A 241 -11.29 -4.45 -3.56
N LEU A 242 -10.00 -4.75 -3.67
CA LEU A 242 -9.24 -5.27 -2.53
C LEU A 242 -9.06 -4.18 -1.45
N GLU A 243 -8.82 -2.93 -1.85
CA GLU A 243 -8.73 -1.78 -0.93
C GLU A 243 -10.05 -1.59 -0.17
N ASP A 244 -11.18 -1.66 -0.88
CA ASP A 244 -12.53 -1.53 -0.32
C ASP A 244 -12.90 -2.63 0.66
N ASN A 245 -12.28 -3.80 0.52
CA ASN A 245 -12.50 -4.95 1.39
C ASN A 245 -11.48 -5.04 2.53
N LYS A 246 -10.53 -4.09 2.64
CA LYS A 246 -9.60 -4.09 3.77
C LYS A 246 -10.36 -3.99 5.09
N PRO A 247 -9.90 -4.71 6.13
CA PRO A 247 -10.39 -4.53 7.49
C PRO A 247 -10.16 -3.09 7.95
N THR A 248 -11.22 -2.30 8.03
CA THR A 248 -11.20 -0.96 8.58
C THR A 248 -11.93 -0.92 9.91
N ALA A 249 -11.47 -0.08 10.81
CA ALA A 249 -12.22 0.20 12.02
C ALA A 249 -13.30 1.25 11.74
N ASP A 250 -14.50 0.98 12.24
CA ASP A 250 -15.62 1.93 12.22
C ASP A 250 -15.66 2.67 13.56
N PHE A 251 -14.77 3.66 13.71
CA PHE A 251 -14.69 4.45 14.93
C PHE A 251 -15.82 5.50 14.98
N ASP A 252 -16.45 5.65 16.14
CA ASP A 252 -17.28 6.83 16.40
C ASP A 252 -16.36 8.03 16.65
N ILE A 253 -16.60 9.15 15.96
CA ILE A 253 -15.89 10.40 16.20
C ILE A 253 -15.93 10.81 17.68
N ASP A 254 -17.02 10.51 18.38
CA ASP A 254 -17.17 10.81 19.80
C ASP A 254 -16.21 9.99 20.67
N ASP A 255 -15.89 8.77 20.26
CA ASP A 255 -14.93 7.90 20.96
C ASP A 255 -13.49 8.40 20.76
N ILE A 256 -13.19 8.95 19.57
CA ILE A 256 -11.85 9.41 19.20
C ILE A 256 -11.53 10.78 19.80
N ILE A 257 -12.43 11.76 19.68
CA ILE A 257 -12.15 13.16 20.11
C ILE A 257 -13.08 13.66 21.23
N GLY A 258 -14.20 12.99 21.50
CA GLY A 258 -15.22 13.45 22.44
C GLY A 258 -16.09 14.58 21.89
N ARG A 259 -17.08 15.01 22.68
CA ARG A 259 -17.98 16.13 22.36
C ARG A 259 -17.77 17.32 23.29
N PRO A 260 -17.77 18.56 22.76
CA PRO A 260 -17.67 19.76 23.57
C PRO A 260 -18.70 19.76 24.73
N PRO A 261 -18.29 20.12 25.96
CA PRO A 261 -16.98 20.67 26.35
C PRO A 261 -15.97 19.61 26.82
N LYS A 262 -16.24 18.31 26.62
CA LYS A 262 -15.41 17.20 27.10
C LYS A 262 -14.56 16.65 25.97
N LEU A 263 -13.36 16.20 26.31
CA LEU A 263 -12.49 15.45 25.40
C LEU A 263 -12.72 13.94 25.61
N SER A 264 -12.36 13.12 24.63
CA SER A 264 -12.29 11.66 24.79
C SER A 264 -11.15 11.26 25.75
N GLU A 265 -11.19 10.02 26.24
CA GLU A 265 -10.08 9.46 27.03
C GLU A 265 -8.78 9.41 26.21
N TYR A 266 -8.86 9.14 24.91
CA TYR A 266 -7.70 9.10 24.01
C TYR A 266 -7.01 10.47 23.94
N LEU A 267 -7.77 11.54 23.67
CA LEU A 267 -7.23 12.90 23.58
C LEU A 267 -6.73 13.41 24.94
N GLU A 268 -7.38 13.01 26.04
CA GLU A 268 -6.88 13.27 27.40
C GLU A 268 -5.55 12.54 27.66
N GLY A 269 -5.37 11.34 27.11
CA GLY A 269 -4.12 10.59 27.09
C GLY A 269 -2.98 11.35 26.42
N LEU A 270 -3.21 11.85 25.20
CA LEU A 270 -2.21 12.65 24.46
C LEU A 270 -1.80 13.92 25.23
N ILE A 271 -2.71 14.54 25.97
CA ILE A 271 -2.40 15.67 26.87
C ILE A 271 -1.53 15.21 28.05
N ALA A 272 -1.87 14.06 28.65
CA ALA A 272 -1.13 13.52 29.79
C ALA A 272 0.32 13.16 29.42
N GLU A 273 0.51 12.64 28.20
CA GLU A 273 1.81 12.34 27.60
C GLU A 273 2.56 13.57 27.10
N LYS A 274 1.90 14.75 27.13
CA LYS A 274 2.43 16.04 26.66
C LYS A 274 2.74 16.08 25.16
N LEU A 275 2.08 15.22 24.38
CA LEU A 275 2.13 15.26 22.93
C LEU A 275 1.35 16.47 22.39
N VAL A 276 0.24 16.82 23.04
CA VAL A 276 -0.56 18.01 22.70
C VAL A 276 -0.87 18.87 23.91
N THR A 277 -0.97 20.18 23.70
CA THR A 277 -1.50 21.07 24.74
C THR A 277 -3.01 20.95 24.84
N LYS A 278 -3.59 21.26 26.02
CA LYS A 278 -5.05 21.27 26.18
C LYS A 278 -5.77 22.22 25.21
N GLN A 279 -5.16 23.36 24.87
CA GLN A 279 -5.75 24.28 23.90
C GLN A 279 -5.76 23.65 22.51
N ARG A 280 -4.61 23.11 22.07
CA ARG A 280 -4.51 22.41 20.78
C ARG A 280 -5.49 21.24 20.69
N ALA A 281 -5.65 20.46 21.75
CA ALA A 281 -6.63 19.37 21.79
C ALA A 281 -8.09 19.85 21.57
N LEU A 282 -8.48 21.00 22.13
CA LEU A 282 -9.79 21.60 21.89
C LEU A 282 -9.93 22.12 20.45
N ASP A 283 -8.85 22.67 19.89
CA ASP A 283 -8.82 23.15 18.50
C ASP A 283 -8.94 21.97 17.52
N ILE A 284 -8.21 20.87 17.77
CA ILE A 284 -8.32 19.61 17.02
C ILE A 284 -9.74 19.05 17.09
N GLN A 285 -10.34 19.00 18.29
CA GLN A 285 -11.72 18.53 18.45
C GLN A 285 -12.68 19.37 17.59
N ALA A 286 -12.55 20.70 17.61
CA ALA A 286 -13.42 21.57 16.82
C ALA A 286 -13.22 21.37 15.31
N GLN A 287 -11.96 21.28 14.87
CA GLN A 287 -11.60 21.07 13.47
C GLN A 287 -12.13 19.73 12.95
N MET A 288 -11.88 18.63 13.67
CA MET A 288 -12.32 17.30 13.24
C MET A 288 -13.85 17.16 13.20
N ILE A 289 -14.60 17.79 14.13
CA ILE A 289 -16.07 17.82 14.06
C ILE A 289 -16.54 18.50 12.77
N GLU A 290 -15.96 19.67 12.45
CA GLU A 290 -16.32 20.40 11.22
C GLU A 290 -15.95 19.62 9.96
N GLU A 291 -14.75 19.04 9.91
CA GLU A 291 -14.28 18.26 8.75
C GLU A 291 -15.12 17.00 8.55
N TYR A 292 -15.47 16.28 9.63
CA TYR A 292 -16.32 15.10 9.57
C TYR A 292 -17.77 15.42 9.17
N ASP A 293 -18.37 16.47 9.76
CA ASP A 293 -19.74 16.90 9.41
C ASP A 293 -19.86 17.36 7.95
N ASN A 294 -18.75 17.84 7.35
CA ASN A 294 -18.66 18.22 5.94
C ASN A 294 -18.24 17.06 5.01
N GLY A 295 -18.00 15.85 5.53
CA GLY A 295 -17.60 14.68 4.75
C GLY A 295 -16.17 14.73 4.20
N LEU A 296 -15.28 15.50 4.84
CA LEU A 296 -13.86 15.63 4.49
C LEU A 296 -12.98 14.58 5.15
N ILE A 297 -13.52 13.84 6.12
CA ILE A 297 -12.88 12.71 6.80
C ILE A 297 -13.87 11.55 6.78
N LEU A 298 -13.39 10.34 6.54
CA LEU A 298 -14.20 9.13 6.60
C LEU A 298 -14.07 8.46 7.99
N PRO A 299 -15.07 7.71 8.48
CA PRO A 299 -14.99 7.02 9.77
C PRO A 299 -13.70 6.21 9.97
N GLU A 300 -13.27 5.51 8.93
CA GLU A 300 -12.07 4.67 8.90
C GLU A 300 -10.75 5.45 9.08
N SER A 301 -10.72 6.76 8.78
CA SER A 301 -9.51 7.58 8.87
C SER A 301 -9.46 8.53 10.07
N LEU A 302 -10.42 8.43 10.99
CA LEU A 302 -10.52 9.31 12.16
C LEU A 302 -9.27 9.28 13.06
N LEU A 303 -8.73 8.10 13.34
CA LEU A 303 -7.51 7.97 14.16
C LEU A 303 -6.30 8.59 13.47
N LYS A 304 -6.07 8.24 12.20
CA LYS A 304 -4.97 8.78 11.40
C LYS A 304 -5.03 10.31 11.32
N ARG A 305 -6.24 10.85 11.13
CA ARG A 305 -6.47 12.30 11.11
C ARG A 305 -6.11 12.94 12.44
N LEU A 306 -6.49 12.32 13.55
CA LEU A 306 -6.15 12.81 14.88
C LEU A 306 -4.65 12.77 15.15
N GLU A 307 -3.98 11.67 14.80
CA GLU A 307 -2.53 11.52 14.95
C GLU A 307 -1.78 12.59 14.16
N TYR A 308 -2.14 12.78 12.89
CA TYR A 308 -1.57 13.83 12.06
C TYR A 308 -1.75 15.21 12.69
N LEU A 309 -2.97 15.59 13.09
CA LEU A 309 -3.22 16.92 13.68
C LEU A 309 -2.49 17.12 15.03
N SER A 310 -2.19 16.03 15.73
CA SER A 310 -1.43 16.04 16.97
C SER A 310 0.07 16.26 16.75
N MET A 311 0.58 15.91 15.57
CA MET A 311 2.00 16.00 15.20
C MET A 311 2.28 16.93 13.99
N GLU A 312 1.26 17.64 13.51
CA GLU A 312 1.30 18.43 12.26
C GLU A 312 2.47 19.41 12.18
N GLU A 313 2.81 20.07 13.29
CA GLU A 313 3.95 20.99 13.36
C GLU A 313 5.28 20.26 13.11
N LEU A 314 5.49 19.11 13.77
CA LEU A 314 6.70 18.30 13.61
C LEU A 314 6.84 17.75 12.19
N ILE A 315 5.75 17.18 11.65
CA ILE A 315 5.73 16.63 10.28
C ILE A 315 6.09 17.71 9.25
N ASN A 316 5.57 18.93 9.43
CA ASN A 316 5.86 20.02 8.50
C ASN A 316 7.30 20.55 8.66
N GLU A 317 7.85 20.58 9.87
CA GLU A 317 9.26 20.90 10.10
C GLU A 317 10.19 19.88 9.42
N ASP A 318 9.88 18.59 9.53
CA ASP A 318 10.66 17.51 8.90
C ASP A 318 10.63 17.60 7.38
N LYS A 319 9.45 17.84 6.78
CA LYS A 319 9.32 18.11 5.34
C LYS A 319 10.23 19.24 4.85
N GLU A 320 10.26 20.36 5.58
CA GLU A 320 11.08 21.51 5.23
C GLU A 320 12.57 21.20 5.36
N ALA A 321 12.95 20.43 6.40
CA ALA A 321 14.33 20.02 6.64
C ALA A 321 14.86 19.06 5.58
N GLU A 322 14.03 18.13 5.12
CA GLU A 322 14.34 17.15 4.07
C GLU A 322 14.25 17.75 2.65
N GLY A 323 13.70 18.96 2.52
CA GLY A 323 13.56 19.63 1.23
C GLY A 323 12.51 18.97 0.33
N PHE A 324 11.47 18.39 0.94
CA PHE A 324 10.38 17.74 0.21
C PHE A 324 9.69 18.72 -0.76
N ASP A 325 9.68 18.39 -2.05
CA ASP A 325 9.06 19.19 -3.11
C ASP A 325 7.86 18.46 -3.72
N SER A 326 6.66 18.84 -3.29
CA SER A 326 5.40 18.28 -3.82
C SER A 326 5.14 18.61 -5.29
N SER A 327 5.87 19.54 -5.91
CA SER A 327 5.61 19.97 -7.30
C SER A 327 5.97 18.93 -8.36
N ALA A 328 6.71 17.88 -7.99
CA ALA A 328 7.06 16.76 -8.86
C ALA A 328 5.93 15.72 -9.03
N PHE A 329 4.86 15.80 -8.24
CA PHE A 329 3.80 14.79 -8.21
C PHE A 329 2.51 15.34 -8.80
N ASP A 330 1.91 14.59 -9.73
CA ASP A 330 0.67 14.99 -10.40
C ASP A 330 -0.56 14.89 -9.48
N MET A 331 -0.57 13.89 -8.60
CA MET A 331 -1.64 13.66 -7.63
C MET A 331 -1.15 13.90 -6.21
N LYS A 332 -1.82 14.80 -5.49
CA LYS A 332 -1.47 15.16 -4.12
C LYS A 332 -2.70 15.35 -3.25
N CYS A 333 -2.53 15.12 -1.96
CA CYS A 333 -3.54 15.38 -0.96
C CYS A 333 -3.85 16.89 -0.92
N PRO A 334 -5.13 17.30 -0.98
CA PRO A 334 -5.51 18.72 -0.95
C PRO A 334 -5.25 19.40 0.40
N TYR A 335 -5.04 18.62 1.47
CA TYR A 335 -4.75 19.15 2.80
C TYR A 335 -3.24 19.25 3.07
N CYS A 336 -2.52 18.12 2.98
CA CYS A 336 -1.11 18.07 3.39
C CYS A 336 -0.09 18.09 2.24
N GLU A 337 -0.57 18.10 0.99
CA GLU A 337 0.24 18.11 -0.25
C GLU A 337 1.19 16.92 -0.42
N PHE A 338 1.06 15.87 0.38
CA PHE A 338 1.77 14.61 0.13
C PHE A 338 1.25 13.94 -1.14
N PRO A 339 2.09 13.17 -1.84
CA PRO A 339 1.69 12.44 -3.03
C PRO A 339 0.61 11.42 -2.68
N THR A 340 -0.30 11.17 -3.62
CA THR A 340 -1.40 10.21 -3.44
C THR A 340 -1.57 9.36 -4.69
N THR A 341 -2.23 8.22 -4.55
CA THR A 341 -2.60 7.36 -5.69
C THR A 341 -4.10 7.49 -5.97
N PRO A 342 -4.58 7.15 -7.19
CA PRO A 342 -6.01 7.09 -7.51
C PRO A 342 -6.80 6.08 -6.67
N ILE A 343 -6.12 5.07 -6.13
CA ILE A 343 -6.74 3.93 -5.45
C ILE A 343 -7.15 4.30 -4.02
N ASN A 344 -6.41 5.22 -3.39
CA ASN A 344 -6.61 5.53 -1.97
C ASN A 344 -7.85 6.40 -1.75
N LYS A 345 -8.75 6.01 -0.85
CA LYS A 345 -9.90 6.85 -0.46
C LYS A 345 -9.54 7.98 0.49
N THR A 346 -8.43 7.83 1.20
CA THR A 346 -7.93 8.79 2.20
C THR A 346 -6.44 8.94 2.06
N CYS A 347 -5.90 10.10 2.43
CA CYS A 347 -4.47 10.34 2.42
C CYS A 347 -3.77 9.48 3.48
N ASP A 348 -2.82 8.67 3.04
CA ASP A 348 -2.01 7.78 3.90
C ASP A 348 -1.17 8.52 4.93
N VAL A 349 -1.02 9.84 4.82
CA VAL A 349 -0.30 10.64 5.82
C VAL A 349 -1.24 11.37 6.78
N CYS A 350 -2.26 12.06 6.27
CA CYS A 350 -3.08 12.95 7.10
C CYS A 350 -4.53 12.49 7.32
N GLY A 351 -4.93 11.35 6.76
CA GLY A 351 -6.28 10.79 6.89
C GLY A 351 -7.39 11.58 6.22
N PHE A 352 -7.06 12.64 5.47
CA PHE A 352 -8.04 13.47 4.76
C PHE A 352 -8.62 12.70 3.57
N LYS A 353 -9.93 12.83 3.32
CA LYS A 353 -10.61 12.16 2.21
C LYS A 353 -10.03 12.63 0.87
N LEU A 354 -9.78 11.68 -0.03
CA LEU A 354 -9.37 11.93 -1.40
C LEU A 354 -10.58 11.74 -2.32
N ASP A 355 -10.95 12.78 -3.06
CA ASP A 355 -11.99 12.69 -4.09
C ASP A 355 -11.39 12.23 -5.41
N ASN A 356 -10.93 10.97 -5.44
CA ASN A 356 -10.23 10.41 -6.60
C ASN A 356 -11.14 10.03 -7.78
N ASP A 357 -12.46 10.06 -7.59
CA ASP A 357 -13.46 9.83 -8.64
C ASP A 357 -13.30 10.81 -9.82
N MET A 358 -12.78 12.02 -9.60
CA MET A 358 -12.55 12.99 -10.68
C MET A 358 -11.24 12.75 -11.43
N THR A 359 -10.22 12.19 -10.79
CA THR A 359 -8.85 12.09 -11.33
C THR A 359 -8.68 10.89 -12.26
N LEU A 360 -9.31 9.75 -11.93
CA LEU A 360 -9.35 8.58 -12.81
C LEU A 360 -10.06 8.93 -14.13
N ASN A 361 -11.16 9.66 -14.05
CA ASN A 361 -11.88 10.15 -15.23
C ASN A 361 -11.05 11.16 -16.03
N ALA A 362 -10.32 12.07 -15.39
CA ALA A 362 -9.53 13.09 -16.07
C ALA A 362 -8.31 12.53 -16.84
N ALA A 363 -7.58 11.57 -16.27
CA ALA A 363 -6.45 10.92 -16.94
C ALA A 363 -6.91 10.07 -18.15
N ILE A 364 -7.98 9.30 -17.96
CA ILE A 364 -8.65 8.56 -19.04
C ILE A 364 -9.14 9.52 -20.14
N LEU A 365 -9.67 10.68 -19.76
CA LEU A 365 -10.12 11.70 -20.71
C LEU A 365 -8.98 12.30 -21.53
N GLU A 366 -7.82 12.61 -20.94
CA GLU A 366 -6.69 13.15 -21.70
C GLU A 366 -6.15 12.15 -22.73
N GLU A 367 -6.02 10.87 -22.37
CA GLU A 367 -5.62 9.81 -23.31
C GLU A 367 -6.65 9.62 -24.43
N ILE A 368 -7.94 9.57 -24.07
CA ILE A 368 -9.04 9.49 -25.04
C ILE A 368 -9.08 10.72 -25.96
N GLU A 369 -8.81 11.92 -25.44
CA GLU A 369 -8.79 13.15 -26.22
C GLU A 369 -7.68 13.14 -27.27
N ASP A 370 -6.50 12.63 -26.94
CA ASP A 370 -5.38 12.53 -27.87
C ASP A 370 -5.62 11.47 -28.97
N GLU A 371 -6.15 10.29 -28.61
CA GLU A 371 -6.58 9.29 -29.60
C GLU A 371 -7.70 9.81 -30.50
N LEU A 372 -8.73 10.46 -29.93
CA LEU A 372 -9.83 11.06 -30.68
C LEU A 372 -9.31 12.13 -31.65
N ARG A 373 -8.34 12.95 -31.22
CA ARG A 373 -7.74 13.98 -32.05
C ARG A 373 -7.04 13.38 -33.28
N GLU A 374 -6.34 12.27 -33.14
CA GLU A 374 -5.74 11.55 -34.28
C GLU A 374 -6.80 10.88 -35.15
N ASN A 375 -7.79 10.20 -34.55
CA ASN A 375 -8.89 9.57 -35.27
C ASN A 375 -9.70 10.57 -36.10
N ILE A 376 -10.00 11.77 -35.57
CA ILE A 376 -10.68 12.85 -36.32
C ILE A 376 -9.85 13.28 -37.54
N LYS A 377 -8.51 13.37 -37.40
CA LYS A 377 -7.62 13.72 -38.52
C LYS A 377 -7.65 12.65 -39.61
N GLU A 378 -7.63 11.37 -39.22
CA GLU A 378 -7.72 10.24 -40.16
C GLU A 378 -9.08 10.20 -40.86
N MET A 379 -10.18 10.33 -40.13
CA MET A 379 -11.53 10.37 -40.70
C MET A 379 -11.70 11.52 -41.70
N LYS A 380 -11.16 12.72 -41.38
CA LYS A 380 -11.16 13.85 -42.33
C LYS A 380 -10.31 13.56 -43.58
N LYS A 381 -9.16 12.90 -43.41
CA LYS A 381 -8.29 12.48 -44.53
C LYS A 381 -8.97 11.46 -45.45
N ASP A 382 -9.79 10.59 -44.87
CA ASP A 382 -10.59 9.59 -45.59
C ASP A 382 -11.87 10.18 -46.24
N GLY A 383 -12.11 11.47 -46.01
CA GLY A 383 -13.14 12.24 -46.71
C GLY A 383 -14.50 12.24 -46.01
N LEU A 384 -14.56 11.85 -44.73
CA LEU A 384 -15.77 11.98 -43.92
C LEU A 384 -16.06 13.45 -43.66
N SER A 385 -17.33 13.81 -43.72
CA SER A 385 -17.82 15.13 -43.32
C SER A 385 -17.90 15.26 -41.80
N ASP A 386 -17.84 16.50 -41.31
CA ASP A 386 -18.00 16.81 -39.87
C ASP A 386 -19.28 16.21 -39.29
N ALA A 387 -20.37 16.14 -40.08
CA ALA A 387 -21.63 15.54 -39.65
C ALA A 387 -21.54 14.01 -39.50
N GLU A 388 -20.79 13.34 -40.38
CA GLU A 388 -20.57 11.89 -40.31
C GLU A 388 -19.68 11.55 -39.10
N ILE A 389 -18.66 12.36 -38.81
CA ILE A 389 -17.78 12.18 -37.64
C ILE A 389 -18.57 12.34 -36.34
N ILE A 390 -19.44 13.35 -36.26
CA ILE A 390 -20.31 13.56 -35.08
C ILE A 390 -21.28 12.39 -34.90
N ASP A 391 -21.88 11.87 -35.97
CA ASP A 391 -22.81 10.74 -35.86
C ASP A 391 -22.10 9.43 -35.48
N ILE A 392 -20.87 9.19 -35.98
CA ILE A 392 -20.03 8.06 -35.53
C ILE A 392 -19.67 8.20 -34.05
N THR A 393 -19.33 9.41 -33.59
CA THR A 393 -19.01 9.65 -32.17
C THR A 393 -20.21 9.38 -31.26
N LYS A 394 -21.44 9.72 -31.71
CA LYS A 394 -22.66 9.40 -30.97
C LYS A 394 -22.92 7.90 -30.91
N GLU A 395 -22.73 7.20 -32.02
CA GLU A 395 -22.91 5.74 -32.11
C GLU A 395 -21.89 5.04 -31.20
N PHE A 396 -20.64 5.48 -31.21
CA PHE A 396 -19.59 5.02 -30.29
C PHE A 396 -19.96 5.25 -28.83
N GLY A 397 -20.43 6.45 -28.47
CA GLY A 397 -20.88 6.75 -27.11
C GLY A 397 -22.11 5.93 -26.67
N ASP A 398 -22.98 5.54 -27.60
CA ASP A 398 -24.09 4.63 -27.34
C ASP A 398 -23.64 3.17 -27.15
N GLU A 399 -22.59 2.74 -27.86
CA GLU A 399 -22.00 1.40 -27.72
C GLU A 399 -21.16 1.24 -26.45
N MET A 400 -20.53 2.33 -25.96
CA MET A 400 -19.77 2.33 -24.71
C MET A 400 -20.64 2.40 -23.45
N SER A 401 -21.95 2.66 -23.58
CA SER A 401 -22.83 2.76 -22.42
C SER A 401 -22.91 1.42 -21.66
N THR A 402 -22.46 1.44 -20.41
CA THR A 402 -22.48 0.30 -19.49
C THR A 402 -23.76 0.25 -18.64
N GLY A 403 -24.61 1.28 -18.74
CA GLY A 403 -25.74 1.52 -17.86
C GLY A 403 -25.37 2.29 -16.59
N SER A 404 -24.18 2.89 -16.55
CA SER A 404 -23.70 3.71 -15.43
C SER A 404 -24.43 5.07 -15.42
N PRO A 405 -24.69 5.66 -14.24
CA PRO A 405 -25.21 7.02 -14.13
C PRO A 405 -24.28 8.09 -14.73
N HIS A 406 -23.02 7.77 -15.01
CA HIS A 406 -22.03 8.67 -15.61
C HIS A 406 -21.92 8.56 -17.14
N ASP A 407 -22.59 7.58 -17.78
CA ASP A 407 -22.49 7.35 -19.23
C ASP A 407 -22.93 8.58 -20.05
N GLU A 408 -23.98 9.27 -19.62
CA GLU A 408 -24.49 10.47 -20.29
C GLU A 408 -23.54 11.67 -20.17
N GLU A 409 -22.79 11.75 -19.07
CA GLU A 409 -21.80 12.79 -18.83
C GLU A 409 -20.58 12.59 -19.73
N ILE A 410 -20.04 11.37 -19.77
CA ILE A 410 -18.94 10.97 -20.67
C ILE A 410 -19.32 11.21 -22.13
N LYS A 411 -20.51 10.76 -22.54
CA LYS A 411 -21.02 10.97 -23.91
C LYS A 411 -21.12 12.45 -24.28
N THR A 412 -21.55 13.29 -23.34
CA THR A 412 -21.64 14.74 -23.55
C THR A 412 -20.24 15.34 -23.72
N MET A 413 -19.28 14.97 -22.88
CA MET A 413 -17.90 15.45 -22.95
C MET A 413 -17.22 15.07 -24.26
N LEU A 414 -17.37 13.82 -24.70
CA LEU A 414 -16.83 13.33 -25.99
C LEU A 414 -17.37 14.16 -27.17
N LEU A 415 -18.67 14.44 -27.18
CA LEU A 415 -19.30 15.22 -28.24
C LEU A 415 -18.84 16.68 -28.22
N GLU A 416 -18.72 17.29 -27.05
CA GLU A 416 -18.22 18.66 -26.91
C GLU A 416 -16.77 18.78 -27.39
N PHE A 417 -15.92 17.79 -27.06
CA PHE A 417 -14.55 17.71 -27.54
C PHE A 417 -14.48 17.61 -29.06
N VAL A 418 -15.16 16.62 -29.66
CA VAL A 418 -15.17 16.42 -31.12
C VAL A 418 -15.70 17.66 -31.84
N GLU A 419 -16.79 18.26 -31.35
CA GLU A 419 -17.31 19.50 -31.92
C GLU A 419 -16.31 20.67 -31.84
N SER A 420 -15.50 20.73 -30.78
CA SER A 420 -14.47 21.75 -30.62
C SER A 420 -13.30 21.56 -31.60
N GLU A 421 -12.89 20.31 -31.82
CA GLU A 421 -11.82 19.94 -32.75
C GLU A 421 -12.23 20.10 -34.21
N LEU A 422 -13.46 19.75 -34.56
CA LEU A 422 -13.98 19.95 -35.92
C LEU A 422 -14.06 21.44 -36.32
N LYS A 423 -14.15 22.35 -35.33
CA LYS A 423 -14.14 23.81 -35.53
C LYS A 423 -12.73 24.40 -35.72
N LYS A 424 -11.67 23.65 -35.44
CA LYS A 424 -10.27 24.03 -35.70
C LYS A 424 -9.88 23.70 -37.14
#